data_AF-A0A7Y2YQH3-F1
#
_entry.id   AF-A0A7Y2YQH3-F1
#
_cell.length_a   1.000
_cell.length_b   1.000
_cell.length_c   1.000
_cell.angle_alpha   90.00
_cell.angle_beta   90.00
_cell.angle_gamma   90.00
#
_symmetry.space_group_name_H-M   'P 1'
#
loop_
_entity.id
_entity.type
_entity.pdbx_description
1 polymer ?
#
loop_
_entity_poly.entity_id
_entity_poly.type
_entity_poly.pdbx_seq_one_letter_code
_entity_poly.pdbx_strand_id
1 'polypeptide(L)'
;MKLVISPAKSLDFERQLPTEKYTEGQFLKEAERLNKLLKKKSVRSLKKLMSISTELGELNYERNQNWEVPFPENEARPAVY
;
A
#
# COMPACT_ATOMS: atom_id res chain seq x y z
N MET A 1 6.30 26.57 5.95
CA MET A 1 5.41 26.27 4.80
C MET A 1 5.04 24.80 4.84
N LYS A 2 3.80 24.42 4.48
CA LYS A 2 3.38 23.02 4.32
C LYS A 2 2.95 22.81 2.87
N LEU A 3 3.39 21.73 2.25
CA LEU A 3 3.02 21.34 0.89
C LEU A 3 2.19 20.06 0.96
N VAL A 4 1.19 19.97 0.08
CA VAL A 4 0.32 18.79 -0.03
C VAL A 4 0.34 18.36 -1.49
N ILE A 5 0.67 17.09 -1.71
CA ILE A 5 0.68 16.46 -3.03
C ILE A 5 -0.18 15.20 -3.00
N SER A 6 -0.72 14.84 -4.16
CA SER A 6 -1.45 13.58 -4.32
C SER A 6 -0.48 12.39 -4.39
N PRO A 7 -0.89 11.19 -3.94
CA PRO A 7 -0.11 9.99 -4.13
C PRO A 7 -0.15 9.49 -5.59
N ALA A 8 0.76 8.58 -5.94
CA ALA A 8 0.76 7.87 -7.21
C ALA A 8 0.04 6.51 -7.12
N LYS A 9 -0.42 5.98 -8.25
CA LYS A 9 -0.98 4.62 -8.35
C LYS A 9 0.11 3.55 -8.54
N SER A 10 1.16 3.90 -9.26
CA SER A 10 2.32 3.04 -9.50
C SER A 10 3.28 3.13 -8.32
N LEU A 11 3.87 2.01 -7.96
CA LEU A 11 4.85 1.90 -6.87
C LEU A 11 6.15 1.33 -7.44
N ASP A 12 7.28 1.82 -6.94
CA ASP A 12 8.61 1.38 -7.31
C ASP A 12 9.29 0.80 -6.06
N PHE A 13 9.53 -0.50 -6.04
CA PHE A 13 10.20 -1.18 -4.94
C PHE A 13 11.64 -1.61 -5.32
N GLU A 14 12.11 -1.26 -6.51
CA GLU A 14 13.35 -1.81 -7.07
C GLU A 14 14.49 -0.78 -7.06
N ARG A 15 14.18 0.50 -7.29
CA ARG A 15 15.23 1.52 -7.33
C ARG A 15 15.89 1.71 -5.97
N GLN A 16 17.22 1.84 -6.00
CA GLN A 16 18.02 2.13 -4.81
C GLN A 16 17.56 3.44 -4.15
N LEU A 17 17.40 3.40 -2.83
CA LEU A 17 17.06 4.58 -2.05
C LEU A 17 18.29 5.48 -1.87
N PRO A 18 18.11 6.81 -1.97
CA PRO A 18 19.20 7.76 -1.71
C PRO A 18 19.49 7.93 -0.21
N THR A 19 18.70 7.30 0.66
CA THR A 19 18.85 7.37 2.12
C THR A 19 18.26 6.14 2.80
N GLU A 20 18.83 5.76 3.93
CA GLU A 20 18.30 4.73 4.84
C GLU A 20 17.35 5.30 5.90
N LYS A 21 17.19 6.62 5.97
CA LYS A 21 16.33 7.26 6.97
C LYS A 21 14.86 7.14 6.57
N TYR A 22 14.04 6.67 7.51
CA TYR A 22 12.60 6.57 7.35
C TYR A 22 11.87 6.88 8.67
N THR A 23 10.56 7.03 8.57
CA THR A 23 9.65 7.23 9.70
C THR A 23 8.41 6.38 9.50
N GLU A 24 7.72 6.08 10.60
CA GLU A 24 6.45 5.35 10.56
C GLU A 24 5.25 6.23 10.21
N GLY A 25 4.21 5.59 9.67
CA GLY A 25 2.93 6.24 9.42
C GLY A 25 2.24 6.65 10.73
N GLN A 26 1.62 7.84 10.75
CA GLN A 26 0.94 8.33 11.95
C GLN A 26 -0.41 7.64 12.21
N PHE A 27 -1.06 7.09 11.18
CA PHE A 27 -2.42 6.55 11.22
C PHE A 27 -2.48 5.04 10.93
N LEU A 28 -1.53 4.27 11.47
CA LEU A 28 -1.42 2.83 11.20
C LEU A 28 -2.62 2.04 11.74
N LYS A 29 -3.24 2.48 12.85
CA LYS A 29 -4.44 1.83 13.41
C LYS A 29 -5.63 1.93 12.45
N GLU A 30 -5.81 3.10 11.85
CA GLU A 30 -6.85 3.35 10.87
C GLU A 30 -6.58 2.58 9.57
N ALA A 31 -5.32 2.57 9.11
CA ALA A 31 -4.90 1.78 7.95
C ALA A 31 -5.16 0.28 8.16
N GLU A 32 -4.85 -0.26 9.35
CA GLU A 32 -5.10 -1.65 9.69
C GLU A 32 -6.60 -1.98 9.67
N ARG A 33 -7.45 -1.07 10.19
CA ARG A 33 -8.91 -1.23 10.12
C ARG A 33 -9.40 -1.29 8.67
N LEU A 34 -8.87 -0.45 7.79
CA LEU A 34 -9.21 -0.47 6.36
C LEU A 34 -8.75 -1.77 5.71
N ASN A 35 -7.51 -2.19 5.95
CA ASN A 35 -6.97 -3.39 5.35
C ASN A 35 -7.71 -4.66 5.81
N LYS A 36 -8.15 -4.73 7.08
CA LYS A 36 -9.04 -5.82 7.57
C LYS A 36 -10.35 -5.95 6.78
N LEU A 37 -10.88 -4.85 6.25
CA LEU A 37 -12.06 -4.87 5.38
C LEU A 37 -11.70 -5.26 3.94
N LEU A 38 -10.54 -4.82 3.45
CA LEU A 38 -10.06 -5.15 2.11
C LEU A 38 -9.65 -6.62 1.97
N LYS A 39 -8.98 -7.21 2.98
CA LYS A 39 -8.60 -8.64 3.05
C LYS A 39 -9.78 -9.59 2.83
N LYS A 40 -11.00 -9.19 3.22
CA LYS A 40 -12.23 -9.99 3.08
C LYS A 40 -12.84 -9.93 1.67
N LYS A 41 -12.38 -9.02 0.80
CA LYS A 41 -12.93 -8.86 -0.54
C LYS A 41 -12.26 -9.84 -1.51
N SER A 42 -13.06 -10.49 -2.34
CA SER A 42 -12.53 -11.28 -3.45
C SER A 42 -11.90 -10.39 -4.52
N VAL A 43 -11.01 -10.96 -5.34
CA VAL A 43 -10.45 -10.31 -6.55
C VAL A 43 -11.52 -9.64 -7.40
N ARG A 44 -12.63 -10.36 -7.68
CA ARG A 44 -13.77 -9.83 -8.45
C ARG A 44 -14.40 -8.59 -7.80
N SER A 45 -14.49 -8.58 -6.47
CA SER A 45 -15.05 -7.47 -5.71
C SER A 45 -14.12 -6.26 -5.70
N LEU A 46 -12.81 -6.48 -5.57
CA LEU A 46 -11.79 -5.43 -5.65
C LEU A 46 -11.72 -4.81 -7.04
N LYS A 47 -11.74 -5.64 -8.08
CA LYS A 47 -11.78 -5.20 -9.48
C LYS A 47 -12.96 -4.25 -9.74
N LYS A 48 -14.17 -4.65 -9.30
CA LYS A 48 -15.38 -3.83 -9.45
C LYS A 48 -15.30 -2.54 -8.63
N LEU A 49 -14.82 -2.62 -7.38
CA LEU A 49 -14.72 -1.48 -6.48
C LEU A 49 -13.74 -0.42 -7.01
N MET A 50 -12.59 -0.86 -7.51
CA MET A 50 -11.50 0.02 -7.93
C MET A 50 -11.55 0.39 -9.41
N SER A 51 -12.45 -0.25 -10.19
CA SER A 51 -12.55 -0.09 -11.65
C SER A 51 -11.21 -0.36 -12.36
N ILE A 52 -10.58 -1.48 -12.05
CA ILE A 52 -9.26 -1.90 -12.55
C ILE A 52 -9.32 -3.19 -13.38
N SER A 53 -8.20 -3.56 -14.01
CA SER A 53 -8.07 -4.83 -14.74
C SER A 53 -8.10 -6.04 -13.79
N THR A 54 -8.15 -7.24 -14.35
CA THR A 54 -8.10 -8.47 -13.54
C THR A 54 -6.75 -8.60 -12.85
N GLU A 55 -5.67 -8.35 -13.58
CA GLU A 55 -4.28 -8.47 -13.13
C GLU A 55 -4.00 -7.49 -11.97
N LEU A 56 -4.47 -6.25 -12.09
CA LEU A 56 -4.38 -5.28 -11.00
C LEU A 56 -5.27 -5.65 -9.81
N GLY A 57 -6.40 -6.31 -10.06
CA GLY A 57 -7.29 -6.83 -9.01
C GLY A 57 -6.63 -7.94 -8.19
N GLU A 58 -5.93 -8.86 -8.86
CA GLU A 58 -5.16 -9.95 -8.25
C GLU A 58 -3.98 -9.38 -7.46
N LEU A 59 -3.19 -8.49 -8.08
CA LEU A 59 -2.08 -7.81 -7.41
C LEU A 59 -2.53 -7.08 -6.14
N ASN A 60 -3.63 -6.32 -6.21
CA ASN A 60 -4.14 -5.61 -5.04
C ASN A 60 -4.74 -6.55 -4.00
N TYR A 61 -5.31 -7.69 -4.41
CA TYR A 61 -5.74 -8.72 -3.46
C TYR A 61 -4.56 -9.25 -2.65
N GLU A 62 -3.47 -9.65 -3.32
CA GLU A 62 -2.24 -10.13 -2.68
C GLU A 62 -1.62 -9.07 -1.77
N ARG A 63 -1.50 -7.83 -2.24
CA ARG A 63 -1.03 -6.70 -1.42
C ARG A 63 -1.85 -6.54 -0.15
N ASN A 64 -3.18 -6.62 -0.24
CA ASN A 64 -4.02 -6.52 0.95
C ASN A 64 -3.78 -7.70 1.90
N GLN A 65 -3.58 -8.93 1.40
CA GLN A 65 -3.29 -10.11 2.23
C GLN A 65 -1.95 -9.98 2.96
N ASN A 66 -0.91 -9.54 2.26
CA ASN A 66 0.46 -9.43 2.78
C ASN A 66 0.64 -8.19 3.66
N TRP A 67 -0.22 -7.17 3.54
CA TRP A 67 -0.11 -5.99 4.39
C TRP A 67 -0.38 -6.35 5.86
N GLU A 68 0.60 -6.03 6.70
CA GLU A 68 0.59 -6.20 8.14
C GLU A 68 1.41 -5.11 8.83
N VAL A 69 1.14 -4.92 10.13
CA VAL A 69 1.89 -4.04 11.01
C VAL A 69 2.26 -4.81 12.29
N PRO A 70 3.49 -4.68 12.83
CA PRO A 70 4.61 -3.89 12.30
C PRO A 70 5.08 -4.40 10.93
N PHE A 71 5.60 -3.50 10.09
CA PHE A 71 6.05 -3.88 8.75
C PHE A 71 7.27 -4.81 8.83
N PRO A 72 7.32 -5.89 8.04
CA PRO A 72 8.52 -6.72 7.94
C PRO A 72 9.72 -5.93 7.43
N GLU A 73 10.92 -6.36 7.82
CA GLU A 73 12.16 -5.74 7.38
C GLU A 73 12.28 -5.81 5.85
N ASN A 74 12.63 -4.69 5.22
CA ASN A 74 12.74 -4.55 3.76
C ASN A 74 11.44 -4.73 2.94
N GLU A 75 10.26 -4.79 3.59
CA GLU A 75 8.96 -4.88 2.91
C GLU A 75 8.20 -3.54 2.82
N ALA A 76 8.81 -2.47 3.34
CA ALA A 76 8.26 -1.12 3.28
C ALA A 76 9.27 -0.14 2.67
N ARG A 77 8.75 0.91 2.03
CA ARG A 77 9.52 1.97 1.39
C ARG A 77 8.96 3.33 1.81
N PRO A 78 9.80 4.36 2.07
CA PRO A 78 9.29 5.69 2.43
C PRO A 78 8.44 6.28 1.31
N ALA A 79 7.28 6.83 1.63
CA ALA A 79 6.24 7.20 0.66
C ALA A 79 6.63 8.22 -0.43
N VAL A 80 7.75 8.93 -0.26
CA VAL A 80 8.25 9.91 -1.23
C VAL A 80 9.07 9.26 -2.36
N TYR A 81 9.49 8.01 -2.20
CA TYR A 81 10.35 7.27 -3.12
C TYR A 81 9.64 6.10 -3.76
#